data_AF-A0A7R9JX88-F1
#
_entry.id   AF-A0A7R9JX88-F1
#
_cell.length_a   1.000
_cell.length_b   1.000
_cell.length_c   1.000
_cell.angle_alpha   90.00
_cell.angle_beta   90.00
_cell.angle_gamma   90.00
#
_symmetry.space_group_name_H-M   'P 1'
#
loop_
_entity.id
_entity.type
_entity.pdbx_description
1 polymer ?
#
loop_
_entity_poly.entity_id
_entity_poly.type
_entity_poly.pdbx_seq_one_letter_code
_entity_poly.pdbx_strand_id
1 'polypeptide(L)'
;MHPAQALETNGDGKLPLTRRRCGMSGSVVAKLPKPQLKGLLAASIKFHLPIAIFVSIASGIAFKFLVCEPRKQRYAEFYKNYDIDKEFERMKQAGVFQSVRPD
;
A
#
# COMPACT_ATOMS: atom_id res chain seq x y z
N MET A 1 -4.22 83.60 35.77
CA MET A 1 -4.71 82.89 34.57
C MET A 1 -3.54 82.75 33.62
N HIS A 2 -3.11 81.50 33.38
CA HIS A 2 -2.09 80.96 32.45
C HIS A 2 -0.94 81.85 31.93
N PRO A 3 0.26 81.26 31.86
CA PRO A 3 0.82 81.03 30.52
C PRO A 3 1.46 79.64 30.31
N ALA A 4 1.60 79.34 29.03
CA ALA A 4 2.18 78.15 28.42
C ALA A 4 3.58 77.80 28.93
N GLN A 5 3.84 76.50 29.12
CA GLN A 5 5.19 75.92 29.20
C GLN A 5 5.35 75.04 27.95
N ALA A 6 6.09 75.51 26.95
CA ALA A 6 7.55 75.42 26.81
C ALA A 6 8.00 74.04 26.28
N LEU A 7 8.55 74.11 25.06
CA LEU A 7 9.35 73.09 24.39
C LEU A 7 10.45 72.55 25.30
N GLU A 8 10.44 71.25 25.56
CA GLU A 8 11.62 70.51 25.99
C GLU A 8 11.83 69.36 25.00
N THR A 9 12.91 69.52 24.25
CA THR A 9 13.43 68.62 23.23
C THR A 9 13.84 67.28 23.85
N ASN A 10 13.13 66.20 23.51
CA ASN A 10 13.58 64.85 23.83
C ASN A 10 14.72 64.43 22.88
N GLY A 11 15.94 64.71 23.32
CA GLY A 11 16.98 63.72 23.60
C GLY A 11 17.55 62.81 22.51
N ASP A 12 16.89 62.59 21.37
CA ASP A 12 17.36 61.61 20.39
C ASP A 12 17.10 62.12 18.98
N GLY A 13 18.18 62.50 18.28
CA GLY A 13 18.16 63.01 16.91
C GLY A 13 17.69 61.99 15.87
N LYS A 14 16.40 61.64 15.87
CA LYS A 14 15.76 60.86 14.82
C LYS A 14 14.42 61.48 14.44
N LEU A 15 14.35 61.95 13.20
CA LEU A 15 13.13 62.21 12.48
C LEU A 15 12.21 60.97 12.60
N PRO A 16 10.89 61.10 12.90
CA PRO A 16 9.96 59.99 12.76
C PRO A 16 9.68 59.75 11.27
N LEU A 17 10.65 59.15 10.57
CA LEU A 17 10.41 58.55 9.27
C LEU A 17 9.52 57.34 9.49
N THR A 18 8.23 57.50 9.17
CA THR A 18 7.24 56.43 9.13
C THR A 18 7.59 55.47 7.99
N ARG A 19 8.58 54.60 8.20
CA ARG A 19 8.88 53.51 7.27
C ARG A 19 7.77 52.48 7.40
N ARG A 20 6.78 52.55 6.49
CA ARG A 20 5.78 51.48 6.29
C ARG A 20 6.52 50.14 6.27
N ARG A 21 6.30 49.31 7.28
CA ARG A 21 6.78 47.94 7.29
C ARG A 21 5.90 47.16 6.32
N CYS A 22 6.38 46.96 5.11
CA CYS A 22 5.82 45.94 4.21
C CYS A 22 5.95 44.60 4.96
N GLY A 23 4.81 44.00 5.27
CA GLY A 23 4.74 42.67 5.84
C GLY A 23 5.20 41.67 4.80
N MET A 24 6.38 41.08 5.01
CA MET A 24 6.70 39.80 4.39
C MET A 24 5.85 38.75 5.10
N SER A 25 5.04 38.03 4.33
CA SER A 25 4.23 36.92 4.82
C SER A 25 5.16 35.91 5.49
N GLY A 26 5.05 35.81 6.82
CA GLY A 26 5.65 34.70 7.55
C GLY A 26 4.93 33.44 7.10
N SER A 27 5.58 32.62 6.26
CA SER A 27 5.24 31.22 6.20
C SER A 27 5.35 30.69 7.63
N VAL A 28 4.25 30.15 8.14
CA VAL A 28 4.25 29.47 9.44
C VAL A 28 5.11 28.22 9.26
N VAL A 29 6.42 28.36 9.49
CA VAL A 29 7.31 27.21 9.63
C VAL A 29 7.04 26.65 11.02
N ALA A 30 6.04 25.77 11.11
CA ALA A 30 5.86 24.92 12.28
C ALA A 30 7.20 24.21 12.53
N LYS A 31 7.77 24.40 13.73
CA LYS A 31 9.02 23.74 14.12
C LYS A 31 8.79 22.23 14.07
N LEU A 32 9.38 21.54 13.08
CA LEU A 32 9.23 20.10 12.96
C LEU A 32 9.76 19.43 14.23
N PRO A 33 8.97 18.56 14.89
CA PRO A 33 9.47 17.79 16.02
C PRO A 33 10.64 16.91 15.55
N LYS A 34 11.68 16.78 16.39
CA LYS A 34 12.87 16.02 16.02
C LYS A 34 12.47 14.58 15.65
N PRO A 35 12.80 14.11 14.43
CA PRO A 35 12.51 12.74 14.03
C PRO A 35 13.37 11.76 14.84
N GLN A 36 12.97 10.49 14.91
CA GLN A 36 13.80 9.47 15.53
C GLN A 36 15.04 9.21 14.66
N LEU A 37 16.24 9.44 15.22
CA LEU A 37 17.52 9.31 14.51
C LEU A 37 18.26 8.00 14.84
N LYS A 38 17.76 7.19 15.78
CA LYS A 38 18.38 5.94 16.25
C LYS A 38 17.34 4.83 16.38
N GLY A 39 17.74 3.58 16.15
CA GLY A 39 16.87 2.41 16.35
C GLY A 39 15.85 2.13 15.23
N LEU A 40 15.96 2.83 14.09
CA LEU A 40 15.05 2.65 12.94
C LEU A 40 15.00 1.20 12.43
N LEU A 41 16.14 0.48 12.46
CA LEU A 41 16.20 -0.92 12.07
C LEU A 41 15.38 -1.82 13.00
N ALA A 42 15.51 -1.63 14.32
CA ALA A 42 14.76 -2.42 15.30
C ALA A 42 13.25 -2.13 15.23
N ALA A 43 12.86 -0.88 14.97
CA ALA A 43 11.47 -0.50 14.75
C ALA A 43 10.91 -1.15 13.47
N SER A 44 11.69 -1.15 12.38
CA SER A 44 11.30 -1.79 11.12
C SER A 44 11.15 -3.30 11.27
N ILE A 45 12.10 -4.00 11.91
CA ILE A 45 12.04 -5.46 12.07
C ILE A 45 10.81 -5.87 12.91
N LYS A 46 10.51 -5.15 13.99
CA LYS A 46 9.34 -5.44 14.82
C LYS A 46 8.01 -5.30 14.06
N PHE A 47 7.96 -4.39 13.08
CA PHE A 47 6.78 -4.21 12.23
C PHE A 47 6.69 -5.29 11.14
N HIS A 48 7.80 -5.59 10.45
CA HIS A 48 7.80 -6.50 9.32
C HIS A 48 7.76 -7.98 9.72
N LEU A 49 8.29 -8.35 10.89
CA LEU A 49 8.33 -9.75 11.34
C LEU A 49 6.95 -10.41 11.41
N PRO A 50 5.94 -9.85 12.11
CA PRO A 50 4.61 -10.44 12.11
C PRO A 50 3.97 -10.43 10.72
N ILE A 51 4.14 -9.33 9.96
CA ILE A 51 3.57 -9.20 8.61
C ILE A 51 4.10 -10.29 7.68
N ALA A 52 5.41 -10.56 7.70
CA ALA A 52 6.03 -11.60 6.89
C ALA A 52 5.50 -13.01 7.26
N ILE A 53 5.26 -13.27 8.54
CA ILE A 53 4.68 -14.53 9.01
C ILE A 53 3.25 -14.67 8.49
N PHE A 54 2.41 -13.63 8.61
CA PHE A 54 1.04 -13.67 8.09
C PHE A 54 0.99 -13.83 6.58
N VAL A 55 1.85 -13.13 5.84
CA VAL A 55 1.92 -13.22 4.37
C VAL A 55 2.36 -14.61 3.92
N SER A 56 3.34 -15.23 4.60
CA SER A 56 3.78 -16.58 4.24
C SER A 56 2.70 -17.64 4.49
N ILE A 57 1.98 -17.56 5.62
CA ILE A 57 0.85 -18.45 5.92
C ILE A 57 -0.29 -18.23 4.92
N ALA A 58 -0.67 -16.97 4.66
CA ALA A 58 -1.72 -16.65 3.72
C ALA A 58 -1.39 -17.14 2.30
N SER A 59 -0.14 -16.99 1.86
CA SER A 59 0.33 -17.50 0.58
C SER A 59 0.26 -19.03 0.51
N GLY A 60 0.67 -19.74 1.56
CA GLY A 60 0.58 -21.20 1.62
C GLY A 60 -0.87 -21.71 1.56
N ILE A 61 -1.78 -21.04 2.27
CA ILE A 61 -3.22 -21.35 2.25
C ILE A 61 -3.80 -21.06 0.86
N ALA A 62 -3.49 -19.91 0.27
CA ALA A 62 -3.93 -19.53 -1.06
C ALA A 62 -3.48 -20.55 -2.10
N PHE A 63 -2.22 -21.02 -2.04
CA PHE A 63 -1.71 -22.01 -2.97
C PHE A 63 -2.42 -23.37 -2.81
N LYS A 64 -2.68 -23.81 -1.57
CA LYS A 64 -3.43 -25.04 -1.31
C LYS A 64 -4.83 -24.99 -1.94
N PHE A 65 -5.57 -23.91 -1.72
CA PHE A 65 -6.96 -23.80 -2.19
C PHE A 65 -7.08 -23.45 -3.67
N LEU A 66 -6.19 -22.63 -4.23
CA LEU A 66 -6.28 -22.22 -5.63
C LEU A 66 -5.67 -23.23 -6.60
N VAL A 67 -4.71 -24.04 -6.15
CA VAL A 67 -3.97 -24.94 -7.04
C VAL A 67 -4.17 -26.40 -6.65
N CYS A 68 -3.91 -26.77 -5.40
CA CYS A 68 -3.91 -28.19 -5.02
C CYS A 68 -5.31 -28.79 -4.98
N GLU A 69 -6.26 -28.10 -4.36
CA GLU A 69 -7.63 -28.59 -4.18
C GLU A 69 -8.42 -28.71 -5.49
N PRO A 70 -8.46 -27.71 -6.41
CA PRO A 70 -9.19 -27.84 -7.66
C PRO A 70 -8.59 -28.95 -8.53
N ARG A 71 -7.26 -29.13 -8.52
CA ARG A 71 -6.64 -30.24 -9.25
C ARG A 71 -7.19 -31.58 -8.78
N LYS A 72 -7.25 -31.82 -7.46
CA LYS A 72 -7.82 -33.06 -6.89
C LYS A 72 -9.31 -33.20 -7.19
N GLN A 73 -10.07 -32.11 -7.06
CA GLN A 73 -11.50 -32.09 -7.32
C GLN A 73 -11.81 -32.43 -8.79
N ARG A 74 -11.06 -31.88 -9.75
CA ARG A 74 -11.25 -32.21 -11.18
C ARG A 74 -11.07 -33.69 -11.48
N TYR A 75 -10.06 -34.35 -10.91
CA TYR A 75 -9.89 -35.80 -11.06
C TYR A 75 -11.05 -36.56 -10.42
N ALA A 76 -11.46 -36.17 -9.21
CA ALA A 76 -12.59 -36.82 -8.54
C ALA A 76 -13.92 -36.62 -9.30
N GLU A 77 -14.15 -35.43 -9.87
CA GLU A 77 -15.32 -35.12 -10.71
C GLU A 77 -15.32 -35.92 -11.99
N PHE A 78 -14.16 -36.06 -12.64
CA PHE A 78 -14.00 -36.86 -13.85
C PHE A 78 -14.45 -38.30 -13.60
N TYR A 79 -13.88 -38.98 -12.61
CA TYR A 79 -14.18 -40.39 -12.34
C TYR A 79 -15.57 -40.67 -11.76
N LYS A 80 -16.28 -39.66 -11.23
CA LYS A 80 -17.65 -39.86 -10.70
C LYS A 80 -18.68 -40.15 -11.78
N ASN A 81 -18.53 -39.55 -12.95
CA ASN A 81 -19.51 -39.64 -14.05
C ASN A 81 -18.86 -40.20 -15.33
N TYR A 82 -17.68 -40.82 -15.21
CA TYR A 82 -16.96 -41.35 -16.37
C TYR A 82 -17.54 -42.69 -16.80
N ASP A 83 -18.10 -42.72 -18.01
CA ASP A 83 -18.53 -43.92 -18.70
C ASP A 83 -17.53 -44.26 -19.81
N ILE A 84 -16.84 -45.39 -19.64
CA ILE A 84 -15.72 -45.80 -20.48
C ILE A 84 -16.21 -46.14 -21.88
N ASP A 85 -17.37 -46.80 -22.00
CA ASP A 85 -17.88 -47.28 -23.28
C ASP A 85 -18.31 -46.10 -24.16
N LYS A 86 -18.94 -45.09 -23.56
CA LYS A 86 -19.34 -43.87 -24.26
C LYS A 86 -18.15 -43.04 -24.78
N GLU A 87 -17.11 -42.87 -23.97
CA GLU A 87 -15.92 -42.13 -24.41
C GLU A 87 -15.11 -42.93 -25.44
N PHE A 88 -15.10 -44.27 -25.31
CA PHE A 88 -14.54 -45.16 -26.31
C PHE A 88 -15.26 -45.06 -27.66
N GLU A 89 -16.59 -45.09 -27.69
CA GLU A 89 -17.36 -44.90 -28.92
C GLU A 89 -17.08 -43.55 -29.57
N ARG A 90 -17.00 -42.48 -28.76
CA ARG A 90 -16.63 -41.15 -29.25
C ARG A 90 -15.24 -41.12 -29.88
N MET A 91 -14.25 -41.76 -29.25
CA MET A 91 -12.87 -41.85 -29.77
C MET A 91 -12.77 -42.75 -31.00
N LYS A 92 -13.55 -43.83 -31.04
CA LYS A 92 -13.68 -44.74 -32.19
C LYS A 92 -14.23 -44.00 -33.40
N GLN A 93 -15.31 -43.23 -33.22
CA GLN A 93 -15.90 -42.41 -34.28
C GLN A 93 -14.97 -41.27 -34.73
N ALA A 94 -14.12 -40.75 -33.83
CA ALA A 94 -13.08 -39.79 -34.18
C ALA A 94 -11.88 -40.41 -34.93
N GLY A 95 -11.85 -41.74 -35.12
CA GLY A 95 -10.80 -42.43 -35.89
C GLY A 95 -9.42 -42.42 -35.20
N VAL A 96 -9.38 -42.24 -33.87
CA VAL A 96 -8.12 -42.19 -33.11
C VAL A 96 -7.48 -43.57 -32.98
N PHE A 97 -8.28 -44.64 -33.04
CA PHE A 97 -7.79 -46.01 -32.90
C PHE A 97 -7.34 -46.60 -34.23
N GLN A 98 -6.15 -47.20 -34.23
CA GLN A 98 -5.65 -47.97 -35.38
C GLN A 98 -6.21 -49.39 -35.41
N SER A 99 -6.58 -49.94 -34.26
CA SER A 99 -7.10 -51.31 -34.10
C SER A 99 -8.60 -51.44 -34.34
N VAL A 100 -9.35 -50.35 -34.18
CA VAL A 100 -10.81 -50.35 -34.28
C VAL A 100 -11.22 -49.33 -35.32
N ARG A 101 -11.90 -49.78 -36.37
CA ARG A 101 -12.43 -48.90 -37.40
C ARG A 101 -13.70 -48.21 -36.88
N PRO A 102 -13.98 -46.96 -37.28
CA PRO A 102 -15.29 -46.37 -37.05
C PRO A 102 -16.34 -47.20 -37.81
N ASP A 103 -17.39 -47.62 -37.09
CA ASP A 103 -18.58 -48.26 -37.67
C ASP A 103 -19.51 -47.20 -38.26
#